data_AF-A0AA38N0L6-F1
#
_entry.id   AF-A0AA38N0L6-F1
#
_cell.length_a   1.000
_cell.length_b   1.000
_cell.length_c   1.000
_cell.angle_alpha   90.00
_cell.angle_beta   90.00
_cell.angle_gamma   90.00
#
_symmetry.space_group_name_H-M   'P 1'
#
loop_
_entity.id
_entity.type
_entity.pdbx_description
1 polymer ?
#
loop_
_entity_poly.entity_id
_entity_poly.type
_entity_poly.pdbx_seq_one_letter_code
_entity_poly.pdbx_strand_id
1 'polypeptide(L)'
;MSPISSKEHSPSDNEERLKELHLQKKQEEQAKREVEKKAEEEEEAAAKARLAEIQRRKEEKRKREEEEKKQIEEEKRKEEEKKKKEEEEEKRRKEIEARIALNNVLEDNNLNPGNDGEDSELESDEYEDEKEEEEEEENPEPAPALTPTLMSRRSSKCDRCILKAIACTMIGNGSASCIACRKAKVKCSLVGNEQTI
;
A
#
# COMPACT_ATOMS: atom_id res chain seq x y z
N MET A 1 28.21 46.46 78.89
CA MET A 1 29.02 45.32 78.40
C MET A 1 28.26 44.05 78.76
N SER A 2 27.66 43.37 77.79
CA SER A 2 26.90 42.14 78.03
C SER A 2 27.84 40.93 77.92
N PRO A 3 27.77 39.95 78.84
CA PRO A 3 28.62 38.77 78.78
C PRO A 3 28.16 37.87 77.63
N ILE A 4 29.11 37.48 76.77
CA ILE A 4 28.93 36.47 75.74
C ILE A 4 28.88 35.13 76.45
N SER A 5 27.69 34.55 76.57
CA SER A 5 27.48 33.20 77.11
C SER A 5 28.01 32.18 76.12
N SER A 6 29.25 31.76 76.30
CA SER A 6 29.85 30.64 75.56
C SER A 6 29.08 29.37 75.89
N LYS A 7 28.18 28.96 74.99
CA LYS A 7 27.40 27.72 75.10
C LYS A 7 28.31 26.56 74.73
N GLU A 8 29.05 26.04 75.71
CA GLU A 8 29.86 24.83 75.56
C GLU A 8 28.94 23.67 75.12
N HIS A 9 29.10 23.22 73.88
CA HIS A 9 28.38 22.05 73.37
C HIS A 9 29.03 20.81 73.97
N SER A 10 28.22 19.89 74.50
CA SER A 10 28.73 18.70 75.17
C SER A 10 29.38 17.77 74.12
N PRO A 11 30.49 17.08 74.45
CA PRO A 11 31.12 16.11 73.55
C PRO A 11 30.17 15.00 73.06
N SER A 12 29.13 14.72 73.85
CA SER A 12 28.08 13.72 73.54
C SER A 12 27.23 14.11 72.32
N ASP A 13 26.93 15.39 72.15
CA ASP A 13 26.09 15.90 71.04
C ASP A 13 26.80 15.77 69.68
N ASN A 14 28.13 15.72 69.68
CA ASN A 14 28.93 15.61 68.47
C ASN A 14 28.98 14.15 67.94
N GLU A 15 28.97 13.17 68.84
CA GLU A 15 28.98 11.75 68.47
C GLU A 15 27.64 11.32 67.83
N GLU A 16 26.52 11.81 68.37
CA GLU A 16 25.19 11.53 67.85
C GLU A 16 24.98 12.12 66.45
N ARG A 17 25.42 13.37 66.24
CA ARG A 17 25.39 14.01 64.91
C ARG A 17 26.25 13.26 63.87
N LEU A 18 27.37 12.67 64.30
CA LEU A 18 28.21 11.87 63.40
C LEU A 18 27.49 10.57 62.98
N LYS A 19 26.81 9.90 63.92
CA LYS A 19 26.01 8.70 63.65
C LYS A 19 24.84 9.00 62.70
N GLU A 20 24.14 10.11 62.93
CA GLU A 20 23.05 10.57 62.05
C GLU A 20 23.55 10.84 60.63
N LEU A 21 24.69 11.53 60.49
CA LEU A 21 25.30 11.81 59.19
C LEU A 21 25.74 10.53 58.45
N HIS A 22 26.25 9.53 59.18
CA HIS A 22 26.57 8.22 58.58
C HIS A 22 25.32 7.49 58.10
N LEU A 23 24.23 7.51 58.89
CA LEU A 23 22.96 6.91 58.50
C LEU A 23 22.38 7.60 57.26
N GLN A 24 22.42 8.93 57.24
CA GLN A 24 21.94 9.73 56.10
C GLN A 24 22.74 9.42 54.83
N LYS A 25 24.08 9.37 54.92
CA LYS A 25 24.93 8.97 53.79
C LYS A 25 24.61 7.57 53.27
N LYS A 26 24.35 6.62 54.17
CA LYS A 26 23.97 5.25 53.79
C LYS A 26 22.62 5.22 53.06
N GLN A 27 21.64 5.98 53.54
CA GLN A 27 20.34 6.09 52.88
C GLN A 27 20.46 6.77 51.51
N GLU A 28 21.26 7.82 51.38
CA GLU A 28 21.51 8.50 50.11
C GLU A 28 22.20 7.56 49.10
N GLU A 29 23.20 6.80 49.54
CA GLU A 29 23.88 5.82 48.69
C GLU A 29 22.93 4.70 48.23
N GLN A 30 22.07 4.20 49.13
CA GLN A 30 21.04 3.23 48.76
C GLN A 30 20.05 3.80 47.74
N ALA A 31 19.55 5.02 47.95
CA ALA A 31 18.65 5.68 47.01
C ALA A 31 19.32 5.88 45.64
N LYS A 32 20.60 6.26 45.58
CA LYS A 32 21.35 6.38 44.32
C LYS A 32 21.44 5.06 43.58
N ARG A 33 21.78 3.96 44.26
CA ARG A 33 21.85 2.63 43.65
C ARG A 33 20.49 2.16 43.13
N GLU A 34 19.41 2.46 43.85
CA GLU A 34 18.06 2.12 43.38
C GLU A 34 17.65 2.91 42.14
N VAL A 35 18.01 4.20 42.06
CA VAL A 35 17.77 5.03 40.88
C VAL A 35 18.57 4.54 39.68
N GLU A 36 19.86 4.22 39.88
CA GLU A 36 20.73 3.68 38.84
C GLU A 36 20.19 2.35 38.30
N LYS A 37 19.85 1.41 39.20
CA LYS A 37 19.27 0.13 38.81
C LYS A 37 17.96 0.29 38.02
N LYS A 38 17.08 1.21 38.43
CA LYS A 38 15.83 1.50 37.69
C LYS A 38 16.11 2.09 36.31
N ALA A 39 17.10 2.96 36.19
CA ALA A 39 17.50 3.52 34.91
C ALA A 39 18.06 2.45 33.96
N GLU A 40 18.88 1.53 34.48
CA GLU A 40 19.39 0.38 33.70
C GLU A 40 18.25 -0.56 33.24
N GLU A 41 17.32 -0.90 34.13
CA GLU A 41 16.15 -1.73 33.80
C GLU A 41 15.26 -1.06 32.73
N GLU A 42 15.06 0.26 32.82
CA GLU A 42 14.30 1.02 31.82
C GLU A 42 15.02 1.07 30.47
N GLU A 43 16.35 1.25 30.46
CA GLU A 43 17.15 1.23 29.24
C GLU A 43 17.12 -0.14 28.57
N GLU A 44 17.25 -1.23 29.33
CA GLU A 44 17.16 -2.60 28.81
C GLU A 44 15.77 -2.87 28.23
N ALA A 45 14.71 -2.47 28.94
CA ALA A 45 13.34 -2.61 28.47
C ALA A 45 13.10 -1.82 27.17
N ALA A 46 13.62 -0.60 27.08
CA ALA A 46 13.54 0.23 25.88
C ALA A 46 14.34 -0.38 24.71
N ALA A 47 15.53 -0.93 24.97
CA ALA A 47 16.34 -1.62 23.97
C ALA A 47 15.62 -2.86 23.43
N LYS A 48 15.03 -3.67 24.31
CA LYS A 48 14.25 -4.86 23.94
C LYS A 48 13.01 -4.49 23.12
N ALA A 49 12.29 -3.44 23.51
CA ALA A 49 11.13 -2.95 22.76
C ALA A 49 11.53 -2.48 21.34
N ARG A 50 12.65 -1.76 21.19
CA ARG A 50 13.18 -1.34 19.88
C ARG A 50 13.55 -2.52 19.00
N LEU A 51 14.20 -3.55 19.56
CA LEU A 51 14.55 -4.76 18.83
C LEU A 51 13.30 -5.53 18.36
N ALA A 52 12.29 -5.65 19.22
CA ALA A 52 11.02 -6.29 18.86
C ALA A 52 10.30 -5.53 17.73
N GLU A 53 10.29 -4.20 17.78
CA GLU A 53 9.70 -3.39 16.70
C GLU A 53 10.44 -3.55 15.37
N ILE A 54 11.78 -3.59 15.39
CA ILE A 54 12.59 -3.85 14.20
C ILE A 54 12.27 -5.24 13.62
N GLN A 55 12.15 -6.26 14.46
CA GLN A 55 11.78 -7.61 14.01
C GLN A 55 10.40 -7.63 13.36
N ARG A 56 9.40 -7.00 13.99
CA ARG A 56 8.04 -6.89 13.44
C ARG A 56 8.03 -6.20 12.08
N ARG A 57 8.76 -5.09 11.92
CA ARG A 57 8.88 -4.38 10.63
C ARG A 57 9.55 -5.23 9.56
N LYS A 58 10.55 -6.04 9.91
CA LYS A 58 11.20 -6.96 8.97
C LYS A 58 10.24 -8.06 8.52
N GLU A 59 9.46 -8.63 9.43
CA GLU A 59 8.47 -9.65 9.09
C GLU A 59 7.35 -9.09 8.21
N GLU A 60 6.82 -7.92 8.55
CA GLU A 60 5.79 -7.23 7.76
C GLU A 60 6.28 -6.92 6.35
N LYS A 61 7.54 -6.45 6.21
CA LYS A 61 8.16 -6.23 4.91
C LYS A 61 8.27 -7.52 4.10
N ARG A 62 8.68 -8.63 4.71
CA ARG A 62 8.74 -9.93 4.01
C ARG A 62 7.38 -10.41 3.54
N LYS A 63 6.33 -10.23 4.35
CA LYS A 63 4.96 -10.59 3.97
C LYS A 63 4.48 -9.79 2.77
N ARG A 64 4.73 -8.48 2.76
CA ARG A 64 4.39 -7.61 1.61
C ARG A 64 5.14 -8.01 0.34
N GLU A 65 6.44 -8.27 0.43
CA GLU A 65 7.24 -8.71 -0.72
C GLU A 65 6.75 -10.07 -1.26
N GLU A 66 6.32 -10.99 -0.39
CA GLU A 66 5.75 -12.28 -0.80
C GLU A 66 4.37 -12.12 -1.47
N GLU A 67 3.49 -11.26 -0.93
CA GLU A 67 2.19 -10.95 -1.51
C GLU A 67 2.33 -10.26 -2.88
N GLU A 68 3.22 -9.29 -3.00
CA GLU A 68 3.52 -8.61 -4.27
C GLU A 68 4.03 -9.62 -5.31
N LYS A 69 4.91 -10.54 -4.90
CA LYS A 69 5.40 -11.60 -5.80
C LYS A 69 4.26 -12.50 -6.28
N LYS A 70 3.34 -12.89 -5.40
CA LYS A 70 2.16 -13.70 -5.76
C LYS A 70 1.26 -12.96 -6.74
N GLN A 71 1.03 -11.66 -6.53
CA GLN A 71 0.24 -10.84 -7.45
C GLN A 71 0.87 -10.76 -8.84
N ILE A 72 2.18 -10.51 -8.91
CA ILE A 72 2.91 -10.46 -10.19
C ILE A 72 2.86 -11.82 -10.91
N GLU A 73 3.01 -12.92 -10.17
CA GLU A 73 2.93 -14.27 -10.74
C GLU A 73 1.52 -14.58 -11.27
N GLU A 74 0.48 -14.20 -10.53
CA GLU A 74 -0.90 -14.36 -10.96
C GLU A 74 -1.23 -13.50 -12.19
N GLU A 75 -0.77 -12.24 -12.22
CA GLU A 75 -0.95 -11.34 -13.36
C GLU A 75 -0.29 -11.91 -14.62
N LYS A 76 0.96 -12.41 -14.50
CA LYS A 76 1.65 -13.09 -15.61
C LYS A 76 0.89 -14.32 -16.09
N ARG A 77 0.36 -15.13 -15.18
CA ARG A 77 -0.46 -16.30 -15.55
C ARG A 77 -1.69 -15.89 -16.34
N LYS A 78 -2.39 -14.83 -15.92
CA LYS A 78 -3.56 -14.29 -16.63
C LYS A 78 -3.18 -13.72 -17.99
N GLU A 79 -2.05 -13.02 -18.10
CA GLU A 79 -1.54 -12.49 -19.36
C GLU A 79 -1.19 -13.62 -20.35
N GLU A 80 -0.50 -14.67 -19.89
CA GLU A 80 -0.18 -15.83 -20.72
C GLU A 80 -1.44 -16.58 -21.18
N GLU A 81 -2.44 -16.73 -20.30
CA GLU A 81 -3.72 -17.36 -20.67
C GLU A 81 -4.47 -16.52 -21.72
N LYS A 82 -4.52 -15.20 -21.53
CA LYS A 82 -5.13 -14.27 -22.49
C LYS A 82 -4.44 -14.37 -23.85
N LYS A 83 -3.11 -14.39 -23.87
CA LYS A 83 -2.33 -14.52 -25.11
C LYS A 83 -2.60 -15.84 -25.83
N LYS A 84 -2.74 -16.95 -25.09
CA LYS A 84 -3.10 -18.25 -25.68
C LYS A 84 -4.50 -18.23 -26.30
N LYS A 85 -5.48 -17.61 -25.62
CA LYS A 85 -6.84 -17.45 -26.14
C LYS A 85 -6.87 -16.62 -27.43
N GLU A 86 -6.14 -15.50 -27.47
CA GLU A 86 -6.00 -14.67 -28.67
C GLU A 86 -5.34 -15.43 -29.83
N GLU A 87 -4.29 -16.22 -29.56
CA GLU A 87 -3.64 -17.05 -30.60
C GLU A 87 -4.56 -18.15 -31.14
N GLU A 88 -5.38 -18.77 -30.28
CA GLU A 88 -6.37 -19.77 -30.70
C GLU A 88 -7.48 -19.13 -31.56
N GLU A 89 -8.00 -17.97 -31.17
CA GLU A 89 -9.01 -17.25 -31.95
C GLU A 89 -8.46 -16.84 -33.32
N GLU A 90 -7.22 -16.33 -33.38
CA GLU A 90 -6.57 -15.98 -34.64
C GLU A 90 -6.39 -17.21 -35.55
N LYS A 91 -6.01 -18.37 -34.99
CA LYS A 91 -5.94 -19.63 -35.74
C LYS A 91 -7.30 -20.03 -36.30
N ARG A 92 -8.36 -19.97 -35.50
CA ARG A 92 -9.73 -20.25 -35.96
C ARG A 92 -10.17 -19.30 -37.08
N ARG A 93 -9.87 -18.00 -36.95
CA ARG A 93 -10.16 -17.01 -38.00
C ARG A 93 -9.45 -17.35 -39.32
N LYS A 94 -8.16 -17.67 -39.26
CA LYS A 94 -7.38 -18.08 -40.45
C LYS A 94 -7.90 -19.36 -41.09
N GLU A 95 -8.34 -20.33 -40.28
CA GLU A 95 -8.95 -21.57 -40.78
C GLU A 95 -10.27 -21.30 -41.51
N ILE A 96 -11.13 -20.44 -40.95
CA ILE A 96 -12.39 -20.02 -41.60
C ILE A 96 -12.10 -19.29 -42.91
N GLU A 97 -11.15 -18.35 -42.92
CA GLU A 97 -10.76 -17.61 -44.13
C GLU A 97 -10.22 -18.54 -45.23
N ALA A 98 -9.37 -19.50 -44.86
CA ALA A 98 -8.85 -20.50 -45.79
C ALA A 98 -9.97 -21.39 -46.37
N ARG A 99 -10.95 -21.79 -45.54
CA ARG A 99 -12.11 -22.57 -45.98
C ARG A 99 -12.99 -21.78 -46.95
N ILE A 100 -13.25 -20.50 -46.69
CA ILE A 100 -13.99 -19.62 -47.61
C ILE A 100 -13.23 -19.49 -48.94
N ALA A 101 -11.92 -19.28 -48.91
CA ALA A 101 -11.10 -19.17 -50.11
C ALA A 101 -11.16 -20.46 -50.97
N LEU A 102 -11.12 -21.64 -50.34
CA LEU A 102 -11.26 -22.91 -51.04
C LEU A 102 -12.65 -23.09 -51.67
N ASN A 103 -13.71 -22.72 -50.97
CA ASN A 103 -15.08 -22.77 -51.51
C ASN A 103 -15.24 -21.87 -52.73
N ASN A 104 -14.72 -20.64 -52.69
CA ASN A 104 -14.78 -19.72 -53.85
C ASN A 104 -14.04 -20.30 -55.07
N VAL A 105 -12.89 -20.96 -54.87
CA VAL A 105 -12.15 -21.63 -55.96
C VAL A 105 -12.93 -22.80 -56.55
N LEU A 106 -13.70 -23.54 -55.73
CA LEU A 106 -14.57 -24.61 -56.20
C LEU A 106 -15.78 -24.07 -56.99
N GLU A 107 -16.37 -22.96 -56.56
CA GLU A 107 -17.47 -22.29 -57.26
C GLU A 107 -17.01 -21.72 -58.61
N ASP A 108 -15.83 -21.10 -58.68
CA ASP A 108 -15.27 -20.53 -59.92
C ASP A 108 -14.85 -21.60 -60.96
N ASN A 109 -14.50 -22.82 -60.51
CA ASN A 109 -14.21 -23.94 -61.41
C ASN A 109 -15.47 -24.70 -61.87
N ASN A 110 -16.65 -24.37 -61.34
CA ASN A 110 -17.92 -24.99 -61.72
C ASN A 110 -18.67 -24.17 -62.77
N LEU A 111 -17.94 -23.65 -63.76
CA LEU A 111 -18.50 -23.16 -65.03
C LEU A 111 -18.93 -24.36 -65.90
N ASN A 112 -20.04 -24.98 -65.49
CA ASN A 112 -21.08 -25.63 -66.28
C ASN A 112 -20.66 -26.66 -67.36
N PRO A 113 -21.08 -27.93 -67.20
CA PRO A 113 -21.75 -28.64 -68.26
C PRO A 113 -23.22 -28.79 -67.84
N GLY A 114 -24.13 -28.23 -68.65
CA GLY A 114 -25.55 -28.21 -68.36
C GLY A 114 -26.06 -29.52 -67.80
N ASN A 115 -26.79 -29.43 -66.70
CA ASN A 115 -27.62 -30.53 -66.24
C ASN A 115 -29.00 -29.97 -65.92
N ASP A 116 -29.96 -30.60 -66.57
CA ASP A 116 -31.37 -30.32 -66.51
C ASP A 116 -31.88 -30.67 -65.11
N GLY A 117 -32.84 -29.89 -64.63
CA GLY A 117 -33.26 -29.91 -63.23
C GLY A 117 -33.71 -31.28 -62.75
N GLU A 118 -33.19 -31.68 -61.59
CA GLU A 118 -33.87 -32.58 -60.68
C GLU A 118 -33.65 -32.10 -59.25
N ASP A 119 -34.71 -32.25 -58.47
CA ASP A 119 -34.90 -31.83 -57.08
C ASP A 119 -33.67 -32.08 -56.20
N SER A 120 -33.27 -31.05 -55.47
CA SER A 120 -32.46 -31.21 -54.27
C SER A 120 -33.26 -30.58 -53.13
N GLU A 121 -34.02 -31.43 -52.46
CA GLU A 121 -34.69 -31.12 -51.19
C GLU A 121 -33.64 -30.57 -50.22
N LEU A 122 -33.74 -29.28 -49.91
CA LEU A 122 -33.05 -28.66 -48.79
C LEU A 122 -33.66 -29.22 -47.50
N GLU A 123 -33.15 -30.37 -47.04
CA GLU A 123 -33.25 -30.76 -45.63
C GLU A 123 -32.58 -29.66 -44.81
N SER A 124 -33.43 -28.82 -44.23
CA SER A 124 -33.05 -27.80 -43.27
C SER A 124 -32.94 -28.53 -41.94
N ASP A 125 -31.73 -28.96 -41.57
CA ASP A 125 -31.49 -29.48 -40.22
C ASP A 125 -31.74 -28.35 -39.21
N GLU A 126 -32.92 -28.42 -38.58
CA GLU A 126 -33.27 -27.80 -37.32
C GLU A 126 -32.24 -28.23 -36.27
N TYR A 127 -31.29 -27.35 -35.97
CA TYR A 127 -30.59 -27.40 -34.69
C TYR A 127 -31.32 -26.48 -33.72
N GLU A 128 -32.33 -27.04 -33.06
CA GLU A 128 -32.69 -26.62 -31.71
C GLU A 128 -31.55 -27.06 -30.79
N ASP A 129 -30.78 -26.10 -30.29
CA ASP A 129 -30.04 -26.26 -29.04
C ASP A 129 -30.44 -25.10 -28.14
N GLU A 130 -31.66 -25.22 -27.62
CA GLU A 130 -32.07 -24.56 -26.39
C GLU A 130 -31.20 -25.11 -25.26
N LYS A 131 -30.18 -24.36 -24.88
CA LYS A 131 -29.57 -24.53 -23.57
C LYS A 131 -29.78 -23.26 -22.75
N GLU A 132 -30.85 -23.34 -21.97
CA GLU A 132 -31.08 -22.61 -20.74
C GLU A 132 -29.78 -22.55 -19.92
N GLU A 133 -29.26 -21.35 -19.71
CA GLU A 133 -28.49 -21.05 -18.50
C GLU A 133 -29.37 -20.13 -17.66
N GLU A 134 -29.84 -20.69 -16.54
CA GLU A 134 -30.55 -20.06 -15.45
C GLU A 134 -29.84 -18.76 -15.03
N GLU A 135 -30.50 -17.62 -15.24
CA GLU A 135 -30.26 -16.42 -14.45
C GLU A 135 -30.80 -16.68 -13.04
N GLU A 136 -29.96 -17.22 -12.15
CA GLU A 136 -30.22 -17.17 -10.72
C GLU A 136 -29.84 -15.78 -10.20
N GLU A 137 -30.90 -15.01 -9.91
CA GLU A 137 -30.90 -13.70 -9.28
C GLU A 137 -30.42 -13.83 -7.82
N GLU A 138 -29.12 -13.63 -7.57
CA GLU A 138 -28.62 -13.33 -6.21
C GLU A 138 -28.13 -11.87 -6.13
N ASN A 139 -29.08 -11.01 -5.76
CA ASN A 139 -28.95 -9.93 -4.78
C ASN A 139 -27.65 -9.09 -4.85
N PRO A 140 -27.65 -7.86 -5.38
CA PRO A 140 -26.50 -6.98 -5.26
C PRO A 140 -26.28 -6.62 -3.78
N GLU A 141 -25.30 -7.25 -3.14
CA GLU A 141 -24.74 -6.74 -1.90
C GLU A 141 -24.34 -5.28 -2.12
N PRO A 142 -24.70 -4.38 -1.18
CA PRO A 142 -24.41 -2.96 -1.35
C PRO A 142 -22.91 -2.79 -1.49
N ALA A 143 -22.50 -2.14 -2.58
CA ALA A 143 -21.13 -1.76 -2.86
C ALA A 143 -20.39 -1.47 -1.54
N PRO A 144 -19.24 -2.12 -1.25
CA PRO A 144 -18.42 -1.65 -0.18
C PRO A 144 -18.15 -0.19 -0.50
N ALA A 145 -18.75 0.67 0.34
CA ALA A 145 -18.52 2.09 0.29
C ALA A 145 -17.02 2.25 0.09
N LEU A 146 -16.65 2.96 -0.96
CA LEU A 146 -15.32 3.51 -1.11
C LEU A 146 -15.05 4.24 0.21
N THR A 147 -14.47 3.54 1.18
CA THR A 147 -13.86 4.16 2.32
C THR A 147 -12.49 4.52 1.80
N PRO A 148 -12.23 5.79 1.44
CA PRO A 148 -10.87 6.28 1.39
C PRO A 148 -10.38 6.33 2.84
N THR A 149 -10.07 5.17 3.43
CA THR A 149 -9.30 5.12 4.67
C THR A 149 -7.82 5.22 4.32
N LEU A 150 -7.49 6.31 3.64
CA LEU A 150 -6.31 7.06 3.98
C LEU A 150 -6.80 8.48 4.26
N MET A 151 -7.17 8.69 5.52
CA MET A 151 -6.87 9.94 6.22
C MET A 151 -5.35 10.13 6.27
N SER A 152 -4.70 10.16 5.11
CA SER A 152 -3.45 10.88 4.94
C SER A 152 -3.88 12.33 4.97
N ARG A 153 -3.62 12.98 6.10
CA ARG A 153 -3.79 14.41 6.35
C ARG A 153 -3.79 15.15 5.02
N ARG A 154 -4.96 15.67 4.63
CA ARG A 154 -5.23 16.32 3.35
C ARG A 154 -4.09 17.26 2.95
N SER A 155 -3.04 16.74 2.31
CA SER A 155 -2.08 17.54 1.60
C SER A 155 -2.73 17.79 0.26
N SER A 156 -3.36 18.95 0.15
CA SER A 156 -3.82 19.47 -1.13
C SER A 156 -2.70 19.23 -2.15
N LYS A 157 -2.96 18.41 -3.18
CA LYS A 157 -2.05 18.18 -4.32
C LYS A 157 -2.38 19.21 -5.40
N CYS A 158 -1.39 19.74 -6.12
CA CYS A 158 -1.65 20.64 -7.24
C CYS A 158 -2.19 19.86 -8.44
N ASP A 159 -3.04 20.48 -9.24
CA ASP A 159 -3.66 19.87 -10.43
C ASP A 159 -2.60 19.33 -11.39
N ARG A 160 -1.45 20.03 -11.49
CA ARG A 160 -0.33 19.60 -12.32
C ARG A 160 0.27 18.27 -11.86
N CYS A 161 0.42 18.08 -10.55
CA CYS A 161 0.94 16.83 -10.01
C CYS A 161 -0.07 15.70 -10.14
N ILE A 162 -1.38 16.01 -10.04
CA ILE A 162 -2.46 15.05 -10.27
C ILE A 162 -2.46 14.59 -11.73
N LEU A 163 -2.49 15.53 -12.68
CA LEU A 163 -2.53 15.25 -14.13
C LEU A 163 -1.32 14.44 -14.60
N LYS A 164 -0.15 14.65 -13.98
CA LYS A 164 1.07 13.92 -14.32
C LYS A 164 1.32 12.67 -13.46
N ALA A 165 0.39 12.32 -12.57
CA ALA A 165 0.54 11.23 -11.62
C ALA A 165 1.89 11.25 -10.85
N ILE A 166 2.40 12.45 -10.54
CA ILE A 166 3.70 12.62 -9.86
C ILE A 166 3.49 13.04 -8.40
N ALA A 167 4.45 12.68 -7.54
CA ALA A 167 4.38 13.00 -6.11
C ALA A 167 4.34 14.53 -5.88
N CYS A 168 3.30 14.99 -5.19
CA CYS A 168 3.14 16.39 -4.81
C CYS A 168 3.59 16.58 -3.36
N THR A 169 4.78 17.12 -3.17
CA THR A 169 5.36 17.37 -1.84
C THR A 169 5.54 18.87 -1.63
N MET A 170 4.95 19.41 -0.56
CA MET A 170 5.09 20.82 -0.19
C MET A 170 6.39 21.06 0.59
N ILE A 171 7.00 22.22 0.40
CA ILE A 171 8.23 22.60 1.10
C ILE A 171 7.83 23.33 2.39
N GLY A 172 7.44 22.56 3.41
CA GLY A 172 7.05 23.10 4.71
C GLY A 172 5.78 23.95 4.71
N ASN A 173 5.36 24.38 5.90
CA ASN A 173 4.16 25.19 6.11
C ASN A 173 4.43 26.63 5.64
N GLY A 174 4.22 26.92 4.35
CA GLY A 174 4.30 28.29 3.82
C GLY A 174 4.96 28.44 2.45
N SER A 175 5.42 27.37 1.80
CA SER A 175 5.97 27.50 0.44
C SER A 175 4.88 27.71 -0.61
N ALA A 176 5.05 28.69 -1.49
CA ALA A 176 4.11 29.01 -2.56
C ALA A 176 4.09 27.98 -3.73
N SER A 177 4.84 26.89 -3.64
CA SER A 177 4.87 25.85 -4.68
C SER A 177 5.36 24.52 -4.14
N CYS A 178 4.87 23.42 -4.73
CA CYS A 178 5.39 22.08 -4.45
C CYS A 178 6.78 21.87 -5.08
N ILE A 179 7.54 20.89 -4.55
CA ILE A 179 8.90 20.56 -5.01
C ILE A 179 8.94 20.29 -6.51
N ALA A 180 7.96 19.55 -7.04
CA ALA A 180 7.89 19.19 -8.45
C ALA A 180 7.69 20.42 -9.35
N CYS A 181 6.77 21.31 -9.02
CA CYS A 181 6.54 22.56 -9.76
C CYS A 181 7.75 23.49 -9.69
N ARG A 182 8.39 23.60 -8.52
CA ARG A 182 9.60 24.42 -8.33
C ARG A 182 10.77 23.92 -9.18
N LYS A 183 11.02 22.61 -9.20
CA LYS A 183 12.07 22.00 -10.05
C LYS A 183 11.81 22.24 -11.53
N ALA A 184 10.55 22.13 -11.94
CA ALA A 184 10.15 22.38 -13.33
C ALA A 184 10.02 23.88 -13.67
N LYS A 185 10.24 24.80 -12.72
CA LYS A 185 10.05 26.26 -12.87
C LYS A 185 8.67 26.62 -13.46
N VAL A 186 7.62 25.91 -13.06
CA VAL A 186 6.23 26.15 -13.50
C VAL A 186 5.35 26.62 -12.34
N LYS A 187 4.28 27.35 -12.66
CA LYS A 187 3.28 27.79 -11.66
C LYS A 187 2.60 26.58 -11.01
N CYS A 188 2.41 26.65 -9.69
CA CYS A 188 1.76 25.63 -8.88
C CYS A 188 0.35 26.10 -8.52
N SER A 189 -0.68 25.29 -8.80
CA SER A 189 -2.09 25.66 -8.52
C SER A 189 -2.51 25.49 -7.06
N LEU A 190 -1.59 25.10 -6.17
CA LEU A 190 -1.89 24.93 -4.74
C LEU A 190 -2.02 26.22 -3.95
N VAL A 191 -1.52 27.31 -4.50
CA VAL A 191 -1.71 28.63 -3.92
C VAL A 191 -2.82 29.25 -4.73
N GLY A 192 -4.02 29.31 -4.14
CA GLY A 192 -5.08 30.15 -4.65
C GLY A 192 -4.51 31.55 -4.91
N ASN A 193 -4.90 32.15 -6.02
CA ASN A 193 -4.52 33.51 -6.37
C ASN A 193 -4.89 34.48 -5.22
N GLU A 194 -4.00 34.69 -4.25
CA GLU A 194 -3.96 35.96 -3.54
C GLU A 194 -3.37 36.95 -4.53
N GLN A 195 -4.27 37.62 -5.22
CA GLN A 195 -3.98 38.82 -5.97
C GLN A 195 -3.27 39.79 -5.03
N THR A 196 -2.10 40.23 -5.47
CA THR A 196 -1.52 41.54 -5.16
C THR A 196 -2.60 42.60 -4.94
N ILE A 197 -2.63 43.19 -3.75
CA ILE A 197 -3.01 44.59 -3.52
C ILE A 197 -1.75 45.32 -3.11
#